data_AF-A0A1Q9NCS7-F1
#
_entry.id   AF-A0A1Q9NCS7-F1
#
_cell.length_a   1.000
_cell.length_b   1.000
_cell.length_c   1.000
_cell.angle_alpha   90.00
_cell.angle_beta   90.00
_cell.angle_gamma   90.00
#
_symmetry.space_group_name_H-M   'P 1'
#
loop_
_entity.id
_entity.type
_entity.pdbx_description
1 polymer ?
#
loop_
_entity_poly.entity_id
_entity_poly.type
_entity_poly.pdbx_seq_one_letter_code
_entity_poly.pdbx_strand_id
1 'polypeptide(L)'
;MGKTKKMGITGRFGARYGSTLRKRVKAIEEVQKQWHNCPSCKSKRVKRISIGIWECRFCKYKFAGGAFLVNTSTGQIANSTAKRLETKK
;
A
#
# COMPACT_ATOMS: atom_id res chain seq x y z
N MET A 1 8.45 -10.69 23.57
CA MET A 1 9.05 -9.37 23.83
C MET A 1 9.37 -8.70 22.50
N GLY A 2 8.75 -7.55 22.17
CA GLY A 2 9.00 -6.86 20.90
C GLY A 2 10.36 -6.15 20.93
N LYS A 3 11.19 -6.32 19.89
CA LYS A 3 12.56 -5.78 19.81
C LYS A 3 12.65 -4.24 19.93
N THR A 4 11.56 -3.50 19.72
CA THR A 4 11.51 -2.04 19.87
C THR A 4 10.19 -1.56 20.48
N LYS A 5 10.21 -0.59 21.40
CA LYS A 5 9.00 -0.05 22.05
C LYS A 5 8.14 0.85 21.13
N LYS A 6 8.77 1.71 20.32
CA LYS A 6 8.06 2.75 19.52
C LYS A 6 8.35 2.71 18.01
N MET A 7 9.58 2.43 17.62
CA MET A 7 10.06 2.67 16.24
C MET A 7 9.64 1.60 15.22
N GLY A 8 9.45 0.34 15.62
CA GLY A 8 9.02 -0.74 14.73
C GLY A 8 9.95 -0.89 13.53
N ILE A 9 9.37 -0.89 12.32
CA ILE A 9 10.10 -1.11 11.05
C ILE A 9 11.19 -0.07 10.74
N THR A 10 11.05 1.13 11.30
CA THR A 10 12.03 2.22 11.15
C THR A 10 13.18 2.15 12.15
N GLY A 11 13.20 1.14 13.02
CA GLY A 11 14.33 0.86 13.91
C GLY A 11 15.66 0.68 13.16
N ARG A 12 15.63 0.26 11.88
CA ARG A 12 16.82 0.11 11.03
C ARG A 12 17.64 1.39 10.87
N PHE A 13 17.01 2.55 11.05
CA PHE A 13 17.68 3.84 10.89
C PHE A 13 18.52 4.24 12.10
N GLY A 14 18.32 3.60 13.26
CA GLY A 14 19.02 3.93 14.50
C GLY A 14 18.73 5.36 14.96
N ALA A 15 19.75 6.08 15.44
CA ALA A 15 19.62 7.46 15.89
C ALA A 15 19.42 8.49 14.76
N ARG A 16 19.70 8.12 13.51
CA ARG A 16 19.74 9.02 12.33
C ARG A 16 18.37 9.59 11.93
N TYR A 17 18.39 10.70 11.21
CA TYR A 17 17.26 11.37 10.53
C TYR A 17 16.18 12.00 11.42
N GLY A 18 16.31 11.94 12.75
CA GLY A 18 15.35 12.54 13.67
C GLY A 18 14.00 11.79 13.77
N SER A 19 13.22 12.11 14.81
CA SER A 19 12.03 11.32 15.16
C SER A 19 10.84 11.53 14.21
N THR A 20 10.63 12.76 13.73
CA THR A 20 9.50 13.14 12.86
C THR A 20 9.56 12.43 11.51
N LEU A 21 10.73 12.41 10.87
CA LEU A 21 10.92 11.73 9.59
C LEU A 21 10.74 10.22 9.74
N ARG A 22 11.30 9.62 10.81
CA ARG A 22 11.10 8.19 11.08
C ARG A 22 9.63 7.83 11.29
N LYS A 23 8.84 8.66 11.99
CA LYS A 23 7.40 8.42 12.16
C LYS A 23 6.64 8.44 10.83
N ARG A 24 6.95 9.39 9.93
CA ARG A 24 6.32 9.48 8.60
C ARG A 24 6.65 8.26 7.74
N VAL A 25 7.92 7.88 7.67
CA VAL A 25 8.36 6.69 6.93
C VAL A 25 7.75 5.42 7.51
N LYS A 26 7.65 5.32 8.83
CA LYS A 26 7.01 4.18 9.50
C LYS A 26 5.58 3.97 9.01
N ALA A 27 4.77 5.03 9.00
CA ALA A 27 3.37 4.96 8.55
C ALA A 27 3.27 4.50 7.09
N ILE A 28 4.17 4.98 6.22
CA ILE A 28 4.21 4.60 4.80
C ILE A 28 4.61 3.12 4.65
N GLU A 29 5.69 2.70 5.30
CA GLU A 29 6.24 1.35 5.15
C GLU A 29 5.38 0.26 5.78
N GLU A 30 4.71 0.56 6.90
CA GLU A 30 3.77 -0.37 7.54
C GLU A 30 2.63 -0.71 6.59
N VAL A 31 2.03 0.29 5.95
CA VAL A 31 0.95 0.03 4.98
C VAL A 31 1.50 -0.62 3.71
N GLN A 32 2.62 -0.15 3.17
CA GLN A 32 3.22 -0.71 1.95
C GLN A 32 3.55 -2.20 2.07
N LYS A 33 4.05 -2.64 3.24
CA LYS A 33 4.45 -4.03 3.47
C LYS A 33 3.30 -4.90 3.99
N GLN A 34 2.16 -4.31 4.29
CA GLN A 34 0.98 -5.04 4.71
C GLN A 34 0.44 -5.89 3.54
N TRP A 35 -0.19 -7.01 3.88
CA TRP A 35 -0.95 -7.78 2.91
C TRP A 35 -2.26 -7.06 2.59
N HIS A 36 -2.53 -6.87 1.29
CA HIS A 36 -3.76 -6.24 0.81
C HIS A 36 -4.68 -7.25 0.12
N ASN A 37 -5.96 -6.86 0.00
CA ASN A 37 -6.98 -7.64 -0.69
C ASN A 37 -6.82 -7.51 -2.21
N CYS A 38 -6.89 -8.64 -2.91
CA CYS A 38 -6.85 -8.67 -4.36
C CYS A 38 -8.19 -8.22 -4.96
N PRO A 39 -8.21 -7.34 -5.99
CA PRO A 39 -9.44 -6.95 -6.66
C PRO A 39 -10.10 -8.11 -7.44
N SER A 40 -9.33 -9.10 -7.88
CA SER A 40 -9.84 -10.25 -8.63
C SER A 40 -10.30 -11.39 -7.70
N CYS A 41 -9.38 -12.00 -6.95
CA CYS A 41 -9.70 -13.19 -6.15
C CYS A 41 -10.09 -12.91 -4.68
N LYS A 42 -10.17 -11.64 -4.26
CA LYS A 42 -10.49 -11.17 -2.90
C LYS A 42 -9.58 -11.66 -1.77
N SER A 43 -8.58 -12.51 -2.06
CA SER A 43 -7.63 -12.99 -1.06
C SER A 43 -6.69 -11.87 -0.57
N LYS A 44 -6.38 -11.86 0.73
CA LYS A 44 -5.44 -10.92 1.35
C LYS A 44 -3.98 -11.36 1.16
N ARG A 45 -3.55 -11.47 -0.10
CA ARG A 45 -2.23 -12.00 -0.50
C ARG A 45 -1.52 -11.13 -1.54
N VAL A 46 -1.92 -9.88 -1.67
CA VAL A 46 -1.27 -8.91 -2.56
C VAL A 46 0.00 -8.37 -1.93
N LYS A 47 1.07 -8.30 -2.73
CA LYS A 47 2.36 -7.71 -2.38
C LYS A 47 2.82 -6.74 -3.47
N ARG A 48 3.54 -5.69 -3.07
CA ARG A 48 4.17 -4.74 -4.00
C ARG A 48 5.38 -5.39 -4.68
N ILE A 49 5.51 -5.21 -5.99
CA ILE A 49 6.70 -5.63 -6.76
C ILE A 49 7.62 -4.43 -6.99
N SER A 50 7.08 -3.38 -7.60
CA SER A 50 7.79 -2.15 -7.92
C SER A 50 6.93 -0.94 -7.56
N ILE A 51 7.37 0.28 -7.88
CA ILE A 51 6.56 1.47 -7.65
C ILE A 51 5.31 1.38 -8.53
N GLY A 52 4.12 1.45 -7.91
CA GLY A 52 2.85 1.43 -8.64
C GLY A 52 2.40 0.06 -9.15
N ILE A 53 3.23 -0.99 -9.08
CA ILE A 53 2.86 -2.35 -9.54
C ILE A 53 2.68 -3.29 -8.35
N TRP A 54 1.53 -3.93 -8.32
CA TRP A 54 1.11 -4.86 -7.27
C TRP A 54 0.76 -6.22 -7.88
N GLU A 55 1.10 -7.31 -7.19
CA GLU A 55 0.77 -8.68 -7.62
C GLU A 55 0.12 -9.46 -6.48
N CYS A 56 -0.96 -10.17 -6.79
CA CYS A 56 -1.50 -11.18 -5.91
C CYS A 56 -0.68 -12.47 -6.00
N ARG A 57 -0.16 -12.95 -4.87
CA ARG A 57 0.60 -14.21 -4.86
C ARG A 57 -0.23 -15.45 -5.20
N PHE A 58 -1.54 -15.39 -4.97
CA PHE A 58 -2.47 -16.51 -5.18
C PHE A 58 -2.86 -16.65 -6.65
N CYS A 59 -3.55 -15.65 -7.22
CA CYS A 59 -4.02 -15.69 -8.60
C CYS A 59 -3.05 -15.09 -9.63
N LYS A 60 -1.87 -14.62 -9.21
CA LYS A 60 -0.84 -14.00 -10.07
C LYS A 60 -1.29 -12.75 -10.84
N TYR A 61 -2.46 -12.21 -10.49
CA TYR A 61 -2.96 -10.98 -11.08
C TYR A 61 -2.06 -9.79 -10.73
N LYS A 62 -1.48 -9.18 -11.77
CA LYS A 62 -0.66 -7.97 -11.68
C LYS A 62 -1.51 -6.78 -12.08
N PHE A 63 -1.47 -5.71 -11.28
CA PHE A 63 -2.25 -4.52 -11.55
C PHE A 63 -1.53 -3.25 -11.11
N ALA A 64 -1.93 -2.14 -11.72
CA ALA A 64 -1.44 -0.81 -11.40
C ALA A 64 -2.23 -0.23 -10.22
N GLY A 65 -1.53 0.45 -9.31
CA GLY A 65 -2.09 1.12 -8.15
C GLY A 65 -1.21 2.28 -7.69
N GLY A 66 -1.38 2.71 -6.45
CA GLY A 66 -0.54 3.76 -5.87
C GLY A 66 0.90 3.29 -5.60
N ALA A 67 1.79 4.26 -5.33
CA ALA A 67 3.19 3.98 -5.01
C ALA A 67 3.35 3.20 -3.69
N PHE A 68 2.63 3.61 -2.63
CA PHE A 68 2.70 2.99 -1.30
C PHE A 68 1.42 2.27 -0.88
N LEU A 69 0.29 2.64 -1.49
CA LEU A 69 -1.03 2.08 -1.24
C LEU A 69 -1.53 1.40 -2.51
N VAL A 70 -2.24 0.29 -2.37
CA VAL A 70 -2.91 -0.37 -3.51
C VAL A 70 -3.89 0.58 -4.20
N ASN A 71 -4.79 1.21 -3.42
CA ASN A 71 -5.75 2.19 -3.91
C ASN A 71 -5.48 3.55 -3.25
N THR A 72 -5.32 4.59 -4.05
CA THR A 72 -5.25 5.98 -3.58
C THR A 72 -6.63 6.59 -3.52
N SER A 73 -6.84 7.59 -2.66
CA SER A 73 -8.11 8.33 -2.57
C SER A 73 -8.50 8.95 -3.92
N THR A 74 -7.54 9.61 -4.59
CA THR A 74 -7.75 10.17 -5.93
C THR A 74 -8.07 9.10 -6.97
N GLY A 75 -7.41 7.94 -6.92
CA GLY A 75 -7.69 6.83 -7.83
C GLY A 75 -9.09 6.23 -7.61
N GLN A 76 -9.56 6.16 -6.36
CA GLN A 76 -10.92 5.74 -6.05
C GLN A 76 -11.97 6.71 -6.59
N ILE A 77 -11.72 8.02 -6.46
CA ILE A 77 -12.60 9.07 -6.99
C ILE A 77 -12.65 9.02 -8.52
N ALA A 78 -11.50 8.89 -9.19
CA ALA A 78 -11.46 8.77 -10.65
C ALA A 78 -12.20 7.52 -11.17
N ASN A 79 -12.06 6.40 -10.47
CA ASN A 79 -12.78 5.17 -10.84
C ASN A 79 -14.29 5.28 -10.62
N SER A 80 -14.74 5.97 -9.57
CA SER A 80 -16.17 6.15 -9.31
C SER A 80 -16.81 7.14 -10.29
N THR A 81 -16.11 8.22 -10.65
CA THR A 81 -16.58 9.16 -11.68
C THR A 81 -16.64 8.51 -13.06
N ALA A 82 -15.63 7.74 -13.45
CA ALA A 82 -15.63 7.00 -14.72
C ALA A 82 -16.84 6.05 -14.82
N LYS A 83 -17.08 5.22 -13.81
CA LYS A 83 -18.24 4.32 -13.75
C LYS A 83 -19.58 5.07 -13.88
N ARG A 84 -19.70 6.23 -13.22
CA ARG A 84 -20.91 7.04 -13.30
C ARG A 84 -21.16 7.59 -14.72
N LEU A 85 -20.10 7.93 -15.45
CA LEU A 85 -20.21 8.41 -16.83
C LEU A 85 -20.59 7.26 -17.78
N GLU A 86 -20.09 6.05 -17.55
CA GLU A 86 -20.45 4.86 -18.34
C GLU A 86 -21.94 4.53 -18.23
N THR A 87 -22.53 4.62 -17.02
CA THR A 87 -23.97 4.33 -16.80
C THR A 87 -24.93 5.37 -17.37
N LYS A 88 -24.43 6.55 -17.76
CA LYS A 88 -25.24 7.63 -18.33
C LYS A 88 -25.34 7.58 -19.85
N LYS A 89 -24.53 6.73 -20.49
CA LYS A 89 -24.72 6.36 -21.90
C LYS A 89 -25.85 5.35 -22.00
#